data_AF-A0A3P6TFS8-F1
#
_entry.id   AF-A0A3P6TFS8-F1
#
_cell.length_a   1.000
_cell.length_b   1.000
_cell.length_c   1.000
_cell.angle_alpha   90.00
_cell.angle_beta   90.00
_cell.angle_gamma   90.00
#
_symmetry.space_group_name_H-M   'P 1'
#
loop_
_entity.id
_entity.type
_entity.pdbx_description
1 polymer ?
#
loop_
_entity_poly.entity_id
_entity_poly.type
_entity_poly.pdbx_seq_one_letter_code
_entity_poly.pdbx_strand_id
1 'polypeptide(L)'
;MHADGIFPPVVNGTRLIPPCATDQTCAYGLMNYYQITELESFFGPLITAGIFASALSSGLASLVSSSKVFKAVCQDHLFPRIDFFGKGYGKNEEPRRAYVLGFVIAIAATAVGSLNAIAPIISNFFLITYALINYACFDASFADSPGNFYTHCESNLLKNW
;
A
#
# COMPACT_ATOMS: atom_id res chain seq x y z
N MET A 1 28.45 -5.38 -6.04
CA MET A 1 29.21 -4.14 -6.35
C MET A 1 28.62 -3.05 -5.46
N HIS A 2 29.10 -1.81 -5.45
CA HIS A 2 28.55 -0.76 -4.57
C HIS A 2 28.00 0.35 -5.48
N ALA A 3 26.71 0.26 -5.81
CA ALA A 3 25.99 1.19 -6.69
C ALA A 3 25.44 2.44 -5.97
N ASP A 4 25.98 2.79 -4.80
CA ASP A 4 25.52 3.93 -3.99
C ASP A 4 26.15 5.26 -4.43
N GLY A 5 27.31 5.25 -5.10
CA GLY A 5 27.99 6.46 -5.56
C GLY A 5 28.52 7.36 -4.44
N ILE A 6 28.39 6.97 -3.16
CA ILE A 6 28.89 7.70 -1.98
C ILE A 6 30.22 7.10 -1.52
N PHE A 7 30.39 5.78 -1.67
CA PHE A 7 31.69 5.12 -1.53
C PHE A 7 32.39 5.08 -2.89
N PRO A 8 33.35 5.98 -3.15
CA PRO A 8 34.14 5.93 -4.38
C PRO A 8 34.88 4.59 -4.44
N PRO A 9 34.85 3.85 -5.55
CA PRO A 9 35.64 2.65 -5.70
C PRO A 9 37.11 3.03 -5.48
N VAL A 10 37.73 2.40 -4.49
CA VAL A 10 39.13 2.66 -4.16
C VAL A 10 39.97 1.87 -5.13
N VAL A 11 40.46 2.53 -6.18
CA VAL A 11 41.37 1.93 -7.15
C VAL A 11 42.78 2.37 -6.79
N ASN A 12 43.63 1.41 -6.44
CA ASN A 12 45.03 1.65 -6.12
C ASN A 12 45.27 2.72 -5.02
N GLY A 13 44.45 2.69 -3.96
CA GLY A 13 44.56 3.62 -2.82
C GLY A 13 44.00 5.03 -3.04
N THR A 14 43.49 5.35 -4.24
CA THR A 14 42.86 6.64 -4.54
C THR A 14 41.33 6.51 -4.59
N ARG A 15 40.62 7.46 -3.96
CA ARG A 15 39.16 7.56 -4.02
C ARG A 15 38.77 8.21 -5.35
N LEU A 16 38.27 7.42 -6.30
CA LEU A 16 37.76 7.93 -7.57
C LEU A 16 36.36 8.51 -7.38
N ILE A 17 36.28 9.83 -7.21
CA ILE A 17 35.00 10.56 -7.25
C ILE A 17 34.72 10.86 -8.73
N PRO A 18 33.69 10.28 -9.35
CA PRO A 18 33.39 10.56 -10.74
C PRO A 18 32.98 12.04 -10.90
N PRO A 19 33.39 12.73 -11.98
CA PRO A 19 33.10 14.15 -12.18
C PRO A 19 31.58 14.46 -12.21
N CYS A 20 30.74 13.48 -12.58
CA CYS A 20 29.29 13.63 -12.54
C CYS A 20 28.70 13.83 -11.13
N ALA A 21 29.43 13.44 -10.08
CA ALA A 21 28.98 13.63 -8.69
C ALA A 21 29.13 15.09 -8.24
N THR A 22 30.08 15.83 -8.83
CA THR A 22 30.27 17.27 -8.57
C THR A 22 29.24 18.10 -9.34
N ASP A 23 28.92 17.72 -10.58
CA ASP A 23 27.91 18.40 -11.42
C ASP A 23 26.48 17.87 -11.26
N GLN A 24 26.24 16.87 -10.38
CA GLN A 24 24.94 16.20 -10.18
C GLN A 24 24.32 15.60 -11.46
N THR A 25 25.12 15.32 -12.49
CA THR A 25 24.68 14.81 -13.80
C THR A 25 24.77 13.28 -13.94
N CYS A 26 24.95 12.54 -12.84
CA CYS A 26 25.14 11.09 -12.91
C CYS A 26 23.87 10.37 -13.42
N ALA A 27 24.02 9.63 -14.51
CA ALA A 27 22.94 8.83 -15.13
C ALA A 27 22.51 7.61 -14.29
N TYR A 28 23.39 7.10 -13.42
CA TYR A 28 23.15 5.93 -12.59
C TYR A 28 23.48 6.24 -11.12
N GLY A 29 22.76 5.60 -10.20
CA GLY A 29 22.91 5.77 -8.76
C GLY A 29 21.56 5.72 -8.05
N LEU A 30 21.57 5.56 -6.72
CA LEU A 30 20.37 5.42 -5.88
C LEU A 30 19.35 6.57 -6.07
N MET A 31 19.84 7.78 -6.33
CA MET A 31 18.99 8.98 -6.50
C MET A 31 18.45 9.17 -7.93
N ASN A 32 19.06 8.54 -8.94
CA ASN A 32 18.71 8.80 -10.35
C ASN A 32 18.09 7.57 -11.06
N TYR A 33 18.29 6.35 -10.53
CA TYR A 33 17.84 5.12 -11.16
C TYR A 33 17.01 4.28 -10.20
N TYR A 34 15.74 4.04 -10.54
CA TYR A 34 14.82 3.30 -9.67
C TYR A 34 15.02 1.77 -9.71
N GLN A 35 15.68 1.24 -10.74
CA GLN A 35 16.03 -0.19 -10.83
C GLN A 35 17.45 -0.51 -10.39
N ILE A 36 18.06 0.26 -9.49
CA ILE A 36 19.41 -0.06 -8.97
C ILE A 36 19.50 -1.45 -8.33
N THR A 37 18.39 -1.96 -7.79
CA THR A 37 18.31 -3.30 -7.19
C THR A 37 18.52 -4.41 -8.24
N GLU A 38 18.20 -4.15 -9.51
CA GLU A 38 18.47 -5.07 -10.61
C GLU A 38 19.97 -5.14 -10.92
N LEU A 39 20.67 -4.00 -10.86
CA LEU A 39 22.10 -3.88 -11.20
C LEU A 39 23.01 -4.61 -10.22
N GLU A 40 22.57 -4.78 -8.97
CA GLU A 40 23.32 -5.49 -7.92
C GLU A 40 22.98 -6.98 -7.81
N SER A 41 22.00 -7.45 -8.60
CA SER A 41 21.49 -8.82 -8.51
C SER A 41 22.18 -9.76 -9.51
N PHE A 42 22.36 -11.03 -9.12
CA PHE A 42 22.97 -12.06 -9.98
C PHE A 42 22.15 -12.34 -11.25
N PHE A 43 20.84 -12.12 -11.21
CA PHE A 43 19.94 -12.30 -12.35
C PHE A 43 18.85 -11.22 -12.36
N GLY A 44 19.04 -10.19 -13.19
CA GLY A 44 18.13 -9.03 -13.28
C GLY A 44 16.66 -9.35 -13.57
N PRO A 45 16.33 -10.24 -14.53
CA PRO A 45 14.93 -10.56 -14.85
C PRO A 45 14.14 -11.20 -13.69
N LEU A 46 14.82 -11.86 -12.75
CA LEU A 46 14.18 -12.47 -11.58
C LEU A 46 13.68 -11.40 -10.60
N ILE A 47 14.41 -10.29 -10.45
CA ILE A 47 14.02 -9.15 -9.60
C ILE A 47 12.78 -8.48 -10.17
N THR A 48 12.79 -8.18 -11.47
CA THR A 48 11.65 -7.56 -12.14
C THR A 48 10.40 -8.45 -12.05
N ALA A 49 10.55 -9.76 -12.27
CA ALA A 49 9.46 -10.73 -12.07
C ALA A 49 8.94 -10.75 -10.63
N GLY A 50 9.83 -10.68 -9.62
CA GLY A 50 9.47 -10.61 -8.21
C GLY A 50 8.70 -9.34 -7.83
N ILE A 51 9.08 -8.18 -8.36
CA ILE A 51 8.38 -6.91 -8.14
C ILE A 51 6.95 -6.99 -8.68
N PHE A 52 6.77 -7.49 -9.91
CA PHE A 52 5.43 -7.67 -10.47
C PHE A 52 4.59 -8.66 -9.66
N ALA A 53 5.16 -9.81 -9.29
CA ALA A 53 4.46 -10.80 -8.48
C ALA A 53 4.04 -10.25 -7.11
N SER A 54 4.94 -9.54 -6.43
CA SER A 54 4.68 -8.90 -5.14
C SER A 54 3.60 -7.83 -5.24
N ALA A 55 3.70 -6.92 -6.22
CA ALA A 55 2.73 -5.85 -6.42
C ALA A 55 1.33 -6.40 -6.75
N LEU A 56 1.24 -7.40 -7.64
CA LEU A 56 -0.02 -8.04 -7.99
C LEU A 56 -0.64 -8.78 -6.81
N SER A 57 0.16 -9.52 -6.03
CA SER A 57 -0.32 -10.24 -4.85
C SER A 57 -0.89 -9.29 -3.78
N SER A 58 -0.13 -8.25 -3.41
CA SER A 58 -0.57 -7.25 -2.43
C SER A 58 -1.78 -6.44 -2.91
N GLY A 59 -1.86 -6.14 -4.21
CA GLY A 59 -3.00 -5.47 -4.82
C GLY A 59 -4.27 -6.32 -4.77
N LEU A 60 -4.19 -7.60 -5.15
CA LEU A 60 -5.32 -8.53 -5.09
C LEU A 60 -5.78 -8.78 -3.65
N ALA A 61 -4.86 -8.97 -2.71
CA ALA A 61 -5.18 -9.15 -1.30
C ALA A 61 -5.96 -7.93 -0.75
N SER A 62 -5.50 -6.73 -1.08
CA SER A 62 -6.11 -5.47 -0.64
C SER A 62 -7.48 -5.23 -1.29
N LEU A 63 -7.66 -5.61 -2.55
CA LEU A 63 -8.95 -5.53 -3.25
C LEU A 63 -9.99 -6.48 -2.63
N VAL A 64 -9.57 -7.69 -2.25
CA VAL A 64 -10.45 -8.69 -1.62
C VAL A 64 -10.85 -8.26 -0.21
N SER A 65 -9.92 -7.74 0.60
CA SER A 65 -10.24 -7.26 1.96
C SER A 65 -11.14 -6.02 1.94
N SER A 66 -10.80 -5.01 1.13
CA SER A 66 -11.59 -3.77 1.01
C SER A 66 -13.03 -4.03 0.57
N SER A 67 -13.23 -4.91 -0.42
CA SER A 67 -14.57 -5.23 -0.93
C SER A 67 -15.46 -5.93 0.11
N LYS A 68 -14.88 -6.74 0.99
CA LYS A 68 -15.60 -7.40 2.10
C LYS A 68 -15.99 -6.40 3.18
N VAL A 69 -15.09 -5.49 3.56
CA VAL A 69 -15.38 -4.41 4.53
C VAL A 69 -16.47 -3.50 4.00
N PHE A 70 -16.38 -3.08 2.74
CA PHE A 70 -17.41 -2.22 2.12
C PHE A 70 -18.78 -2.90 2.06
N LYS A 71 -18.81 -4.21 1.79
CA LYS A 71 -20.05 -5.01 1.85
C LYS A 71 -20.64 -5.01 3.27
N ALA A 72 -19.84 -5.29 4.29
CA ALA A 72 -20.30 -5.33 5.69
C ALA A 72 -20.93 -3.99 6.10
N VAL A 73 -20.23 -2.87 5.80
CA VAL A 73 -20.74 -1.51 6.08
C VAL A 73 -22.07 -1.23 5.35
N CYS A 74 -22.24 -1.72 4.13
CA CYS A 74 -23.51 -1.56 3.41
C CYS A 74 -24.64 -2.43 4.01
N GLN A 75 -24.32 -3.61 4.54
CA GLN A 75 -25.28 -4.48 5.22
C GLN A 75 -25.71 -3.94 6.59
N ASP A 76 -24.87 -3.13 7.23
CA ASP A 76 -25.21 -2.42 8.47
C ASP A 76 -26.23 -1.28 8.24
N HIS A 77 -26.67 -1.05 6.99
CA HIS A 77 -27.61 0.01 6.59
C HIS A 77 -27.23 1.42 7.10
N LEU A 78 -25.94 1.65 7.39
CA LEU A 78 -25.44 2.91 7.94
C LEU A 78 -25.68 4.10 7.00
N PHE A 79 -25.75 3.82 5.69
CA PHE A 79 -25.99 4.80 4.65
C PHE A 79 -27.11 4.32 3.71
N PRO A 80 -28.35 4.83 3.85
CA PRO A 80 -29.52 4.33 3.10
C PRO A 80 -29.43 4.53 1.58
N ARG A 81 -28.49 5.36 1.10
CA ARG A 81 -28.30 5.67 -0.33
C ARG A 81 -27.38 4.68 -1.06
N ILE A 82 -26.52 3.95 -0.34
CA ILE A 82 -25.56 3.00 -0.92
C ILE A 82 -25.93 1.53 -0.70
N ASP A 83 -27.10 1.28 -0.10
CA ASP A 83 -27.63 -0.07 0.18
C ASP A 83 -27.69 -0.99 -1.07
N PHE A 84 -27.85 -0.38 -2.25
CA PHE A 84 -27.78 -1.07 -3.53
C PHE A 84 -26.45 -1.82 -3.74
N PHE A 85 -25.33 -1.35 -3.21
CA PHE A 85 -24.03 -2.01 -3.34
C PHE A 85 -23.81 -3.16 -2.34
N GLY A 86 -24.60 -3.22 -1.26
CA GLY A 86 -24.55 -4.29 -0.26
C GLY A 86 -25.22 -5.60 -0.67
N LYS A 87 -26.01 -5.58 -1.76
CA LYS A 87 -26.71 -6.77 -2.26
C LYS A 87 -25.71 -7.78 -2.85
N GLY A 88 -25.40 -8.83 -2.08
CA GLY A 88 -24.58 -9.95 -2.52
C GLY A 88 -25.22 -10.70 -3.69
N TYR A 89 -24.42 -11.10 -4.67
CA TYR A 89 -24.89 -11.85 -5.83
C TYR A 89 -24.41 -13.31 -5.78
N GLY A 90 -25.34 -14.25 -5.98
CA GLY A 90 -25.05 -15.69 -6.06
C GLY A 90 -25.06 -16.43 -4.72
N LYS A 91 -24.81 -17.76 -4.77
CA LYS A 91 -24.84 -18.66 -3.61
C LYS A 91 -23.77 -18.35 -2.54
N ASN A 92 -22.71 -17.64 -2.94
CA ASN A 92 -21.58 -17.24 -2.08
C ASN A 92 -21.64 -15.75 -1.66
N GLU A 93 -22.71 -15.04 -2.00
CA GLU A 93 -22.93 -13.61 -1.70
C GLU A 93 -21.71 -12.71 -2.01
N GLU A 94 -21.06 -12.92 -3.14
CA GLU A 94 -19.82 -12.21 -3.47
C GLU A 94 -20.11 -10.73 -3.79
N PRO A 95 -19.27 -9.79 -3.27
CA PRO A 95 -19.45 -8.36 -3.47
C PRO A 95 -18.97 -7.91 -4.87
N ARG A 96 -19.57 -8.46 -5.94
CA ARG A 96 -19.19 -8.17 -7.35
C ARG A 96 -19.21 -6.68 -7.67
N ARG A 97 -20.18 -5.94 -7.13
CA ARG A 97 -20.31 -4.49 -7.34
C ARG A 97 -19.19 -3.71 -6.66
N ALA A 98 -18.74 -4.15 -5.49
CA ALA A 98 -17.63 -3.52 -4.78
C ALA A 98 -16.30 -3.72 -5.54
N TYR A 99 -16.07 -4.91 -6.11
CA TYR A 99 -14.90 -5.16 -6.95
C TYR A 99 -14.86 -4.24 -8.18
N VAL A 100 -16.00 -4.06 -8.87
CA VAL A 100 -16.09 -3.16 -10.03
C VAL A 100 -15.80 -1.72 -9.63
N LEU A 101 -16.35 -1.25 -8.50
CA LEU A 101 -16.10 0.09 -7.98
C LEU A 101 -14.60 0.29 -7.66
N GLY A 102 -14.00 -0.66 -6.94
CA GLY A 102 -12.57 -0.65 -6.62
C GLY A 102 -11.70 -0.66 -7.87
N PHE A 103 -12.07 -1.42 -8.90
CA PHE A 103 -11.35 -1.45 -10.17
C PHE A 103 -11.41 -0.11 -10.92
N VAL A 104 -12.56 0.56 -10.95
CA VAL A 104 -12.70 1.89 -11.56
C VAL A 104 -11.84 2.93 -10.84
N ILE A 105 -11.84 2.91 -9.51
CA ILE A 105 -11.01 3.81 -8.69
C ILE A 105 -9.52 3.51 -8.92
N ALA A 106 -9.14 2.23 -8.97
CA ALA A 106 -7.76 1.83 -9.25
C ALA A 106 -7.29 2.33 -10.63
N ILE A 107 -8.10 2.16 -11.68
CA ILE A 107 -7.79 2.69 -13.02
C ILE A 107 -7.66 4.22 -12.98
N ALA A 108 -8.57 4.92 -12.31
CA ALA A 108 -8.50 6.38 -12.19
C ALA A 108 -7.21 6.84 -11.48
N ALA A 109 -6.80 6.13 -10.43
CA ALA A 109 -5.55 6.42 -9.72
C ALA A 109 -4.31 6.12 -10.59
N THR A 110 -4.29 4.99 -11.31
CA THR A 110 -3.16 4.63 -12.20
C THR A 110 -3.07 5.55 -13.42
N ALA A 111 -4.19 6.08 -13.92
CA ALA A 111 -4.23 6.98 -15.07
C ALA A 111 -3.49 8.32 -14.83
N VAL A 112 -3.24 8.70 -13.57
CA VAL A 112 -2.47 9.90 -13.22
C VAL A 112 -1.00 9.79 -13.68
N GLY A 113 -0.47 8.58 -13.88
CA GLY A 113 0.86 8.35 -14.46
C GLY A 113 2.06 8.76 -13.60
N SER A 114 1.83 9.40 -12.44
CA SER A 114 2.89 9.84 -11.51
C SER A 114 2.71 9.22 -10.12
N LEU A 115 3.50 8.19 -9.79
CA LEU A 115 3.49 7.55 -8.47
C LEU A 115 3.82 8.54 -7.33
N ASN A 116 4.71 9.50 -7.58
CA ASN A 116 5.13 10.48 -6.57
C ASN A 116 3.97 11.38 -6.09
N ALA A 117 2.95 11.61 -6.92
CA ALA A 117 1.76 12.36 -6.50
C ALA A 117 0.75 11.48 -5.76
N ILE A 118 0.68 10.19 -6.09
CA ILE A 118 -0.27 9.23 -5.50
C ILE A 118 0.18 8.80 -4.10
N ALA A 119 1.49 8.61 -3.90
CA ALA A 119 2.09 8.18 -2.64
C ALA A 119 1.63 9.01 -1.42
N PRO A 120 1.73 10.35 -1.40
CA PRO A 120 1.31 11.14 -0.24
C PRO A 120 -0.20 11.10 0.01
N ILE A 121 -1.01 10.91 -1.03
CA ILE A 121 -2.48 10.80 -0.89
C ILE A 121 -2.83 9.52 -0.14
N ILE A 122 -2.25 8.39 -0.55
CA ILE A 122 -2.46 7.09 0.11
C ILE A 122 -1.97 7.16 1.55
N SER A 123 -0.76 7.68 1.79
CA SER A 123 -0.21 7.83 3.14
C SER A 123 -1.13 8.67 4.04
N ASN A 124 -1.68 9.78 3.55
CA ASN A 124 -2.62 10.60 4.31
C ASN A 124 -3.91 9.84 4.67
N PHE A 125 -4.46 9.05 3.73
CA PHE A 125 -5.66 8.25 4.00
C PHE A 125 -5.40 7.18 5.08
N PHE A 126 -4.26 6.49 5.00
CA PHE A 126 -3.84 5.54 6.04
C PHE A 126 -3.63 6.24 7.38
N LEU A 127 -2.94 7.39 7.42
CA LEU A 127 -2.72 8.15 8.66
C LEU A 127 -4.02 8.61 9.32
N ILE A 128 -4.99 9.12 8.55
CA ILE A 128 -6.31 9.51 9.09
C ILE A 128 -7.04 8.29 9.65
N THR A 129 -7.01 7.17 8.95
CA THR A 129 -7.65 5.93 9.41
C THR A 129 -7.02 5.44 10.73
N TYR A 130 -5.69 5.42 10.82
CA TYR A 130 -5.00 5.08 12.07
C TYR A 130 -5.29 6.08 13.19
N ALA A 131 -5.37 7.37 12.89
CA ALA A 131 -5.75 8.39 13.86
C ALA A 131 -7.18 8.18 14.39
N LEU A 132 -8.14 7.90 13.49
CA LEU A 132 -9.53 7.61 13.86
C LEU A 132 -9.67 6.34 14.70
N ILE A 133 -8.93 5.28 14.37
CA ILE A 133 -8.94 4.03 15.16
C ILE A 133 -8.42 4.28 16.58
N ASN A 134 -7.28 4.97 16.72
CA ASN A 134 -6.72 5.31 18.02
C ASN A 134 -7.63 6.26 18.81
N TYR A 135 -8.23 7.24 18.13
CA TYR A 135 -9.17 8.17 18.74
C TYR A 135 -10.45 7.46 19.22
N ALA A 136 -11.04 6.57 18.43
CA ALA A 136 -12.22 5.80 18.81
C ALA A 136 -11.93 4.89 20.03
N CYS A 137 -10.75 4.29 20.09
CA CYS A 137 -10.32 3.52 21.26
C CYS A 137 -10.15 4.41 22.50
N PHE A 138 -9.57 5.60 22.35
CA PHE A 138 -9.45 6.57 23.43
C PHE A 138 -10.81 7.06 23.93
N ASP A 139 -11.70 7.45 23.02
CA ASP A 139 -13.05 7.93 23.33
C ASP A 139 -13.85 6.89 24.11
N ALA A 140 -13.77 5.62 23.70
CA ALA A 140 -14.47 4.55 24.39
C ALA A 140 -13.85 4.12 25.72
N SER A 141 -12.51 4.20 25.84
CA SER A 141 -11.83 4.02 27.11
C SER A 141 -12.12 5.17 28.09
N PHE A 142 -12.35 6.39 27.58
CA PHE A 142 -12.75 7.54 28.38
C PHE A 142 -14.23 7.48 28.77
N ALA A 143 -15.09 6.97 27.89
CA ALA A 143 -16.52 6.78 28.13
C ALA A 143 -16.87 5.59 29.04
N ASP A 144 -15.86 4.95 29.66
CA ASP A 144 -15.97 3.80 30.58
C ASP A 144 -16.94 2.70 30.05
N SER A 145 -16.87 2.44 28.74
CA SER A 145 -17.73 1.43 28.11
C SER A 145 -17.33 0.03 28.60
N PRO A 146 -18.29 -0.82 29.04
CA PRO A 146 -17.99 -2.10 29.68
C PRO A 146 -17.12 -3.00 28.78
N GLY A 147 -15.87 -3.20 29.21
CA GLY A 147 -14.72 -3.72 28.43
C GLY A 147 -14.77 -5.16 27.91
N ASN A 148 -15.91 -5.84 27.98
CA ASN A 148 -16.09 -7.16 27.37
C ASN A 148 -16.24 -7.11 25.84
N PHE A 149 -16.53 -5.95 25.24
CA PHE A 149 -16.61 -5.80 23.78
C PHE A 149 -15.26 -5.43 23.13
N TYR A 150 -14.42 -4.63 23.79
CA TYR A 150 -13.12 -4.19 23.25
C TYR A 150 -12.11 -5.33 23.11
N THR A 151 -11.96 -6.14 24.16
CA THR A 151 -11.10 -7.35 24.12
C THR A 151 -11.63 -8.43 23.15
N HIS A 152 -12.94 -8.49 22.92
CA HIS A 152 -13.55 -9.41 21.95
C HIS A 152 -13.45 -8.90 20.50
N CYS A 153 -13.40 -7.58 20.29
CA CYS A 153 -13.22 -6.97 18.97
C CYS A 153 -11.76 -7.05 18.50
N GLU A 154 -10.79 -6.76 19.38
CA GLU A 154 -9.36 -6.86 19.06
C GLU A 154 -8.93 -8.29 18.74
N SER A 155 -9.44 -9.28 19.49
CA SER A 155 -9.15 -10.70 19.26
C SER A 155 -9.83 -11.30 18.01
N ASN A 156 -10.93 -10.72 17.52
CA ASN A 156 -11.56 -11.14 16.26
C ASN A 156 -11.03 -10.39 15.03
N LEU A 157 -10.57 -9.15 15.19
CA LEU A 157 -9.90 -8.39 14.13
C LEU A 157 -8.53 -8.98 13.82
N LEU A 158 -7.72 -9.35 14.82
CA LEU A 158 -6.40 -9.98 14.61
C LEU A 158 -6.45 -11.42 14.09
N LYS A 159 -7.60 -12.10 14.18
CA LYS A 159 -7.76 -13.49 13.68
C LYS A 159 -8.25 -13.57 12.23
N ASN A 160 -8.75 -12.47 11.67
CA ASN A 160 -9.31 -12.41 10.31
C ASN A 160 -8.46 -11.57 9.32
N TRP A 161 -7.26 -11.15 9.76
CA TRP A 161 -6.13 -10.77 8.92
C TRP A 161 -5.07 -11.86 8.97
#